data_AF-A0A6N4GZ94-F1
#
_entry.id   AF-A0A6N4GZ94-F1
#
_cell.length_a   1.000
_cell.length_b   1.000
_cell.length_c   1.000
_cell.angle_alpha   90.00
_cell.angle_beta   90.00
_cell.angle_gamma   90.00
#
_symmetry.space_group_name_H-M   'P 1'
#
loop_
_entity.id
_entity.type
_entity.pdbx_description
1 polymer ?
#
loop_
_entity_poly.entity_id
_entity_poly.type
_entity_poly.pdbx_seq_one_letter_code
_entity_poly.pdbx_strand_id
1 'polypeptide(L)'
;MYRRFLNNNDYLGLITPEALAQLTRGNEERFLQAEESAEKSLVERLSENYEVEQELAKGKYIAPYDRCITYPVGVHIYYDGQIHEVIRAVSGYTAPANEPHWAENPFCNQEQPGLKSYSQFGTYYPGDEVLYNNMVYTCRREHGYKFGEIRIPGVEGWSKVEVQGWQPITYTLWDAVIYNGTFYTLMTDAGFDNNLSPDKSDCWGEIADYAPEYNAYELSGHDYVVYGGEVFLPEMDVNADIPAPGVNLALHDPRNYNLKKHMLRLAIYELTKLIAPNNVSVVRMRDYEDSMKWLNDAAKLRLNPQIPRKLARDKQPVMDWQMATFQTDYDPYKNPWLT
;
A
#
# COMPACT_ATOMS: atom_id res chain seq x y z
N MET A 1 -13.49 12.06 -3.72
CA MET A 1 -13.47 11.21 -4.93
C MET A 1 -13.83 9.80 -4.51
N TYR A 2 -14.81 9.18 -5.17
CA TYR A 2 -15.27 7.82 -4.84
C TYR A 2 -14.17 6.79 -5.12
N ARG A 3 -13.93 5.86 -4.18
CA ARG A 3 -13.02 4.71 -4.37
C ARG A 3 -13.84 3.47 -4.69
N ARG A 4 -13.51 2.80 -5.79
CA ARG A 4 -14.19 1.60 -6.25
C ARG A 4 -13.95 0.44 -5.29
N PHE A 5 -14.99 -0.34 -5.06
CA PHE A 5 -14.89 -1.61 -4.31
C PHE A 5 -14.70 -2.80 -5.27
N LEU A 6 -15.31 -2.69 -6.45
CA LEU A 6 -15.19 -3.69 -7.51
C LEU A 6 -14.04 -3.33 -8.44
N ASN A 7 -13.39 -4.33 -9.01
CA ASN A 7 -12.41 -4.17 -10.07
C ASN A 7 -12.97 -4.69 -11.40
N ASN A 8 -12.27 -4.42 -12.49
CA ASN A 8 -12.73 -4.80 -13.82
C ASN A 8 -12.86 -6.33 -13.98
N ASN A 9 -11.99 -7.11 -13.32
CA ASN A 9 -12.06 -8.58 -13.35
C ASN A 9 -13.35 -9.10 -12.71
N ASP A 10 -13.90 -8.42 -11.70
CA ASP A 10 -15.18 -8.80 -11.11
C ASP A 10 -16.32 -8.68 -12.15
N TYR A 11 -16.32 -7.62 -12.97
CA TYR A 11 -17.31 -7.47 -14.05
C TYR A 11 -17.17 -8.52 -15.14
N LEU A 12 -15.94 -8.88 -15.48
CA LEU A 12 -15.66 -9.92 -16.48
C LEU A 12 -16.13 -11.31 -16.04
N GLY A 13 -16.37 -11.52 -14.73
CA GLY A 13 -17.00 -12.73 -14.22
C GLY A 13 -18.50 -12.87 -14.57
N LEU A 14 -19.17 -11.79 -15.00
CA LEU A 14 -20.62 -11.78 -15.29
C LEU A 14 -20.93 -11.38 -16.75
N ILE A 15 -20.12 -10.50 -17.35
CA ILE A 15 -20.31 -10.00 -18.71
C ILE A 15 -19.01 -10.10 -19.52
N THR A 16 -19.12 -10.27 -20.85
CA THR A 16 -17.94 -10.36 -21.71
C THR A 16 -17.22 -9.01 -21.82
N PRO A 17 -15.91 -8.99 -22.16
CA PRO A 17 -15.16 -7.75 -22.36
C PRO A 17 -15.82 -6.81 -23.37
N GLU A 18 -16.37 -7.34 -24.46
CA GLU A 18 -17.02 -6.55 -25.52
C GLU A 18 -18.29 -5.89 -25.00
N ALA A 19 -19.11 -6.65 -24.28
CA ALA A 19 -20.33 -6.12 -23.66
C ALA A 19 -20.00 -5.05 -22.61
N LEU A 20 -18.95 -5.26 -21.82
CA LEU A 20 -18.50 -4.28 -20.83
C LEU A 20 -17.99 -3.00 -21.50
N ALA A 21 -17.19 -3.10 -22.56
CA ALA A 21 -16.71 -1.95 -23.32
C ALA A 21 -17.86 -1.17 -23.98
N GLN A 22 -18.90 -1.87 -24.46
CA GLN A 22 -20.11 -1.22 -24.97
C GLN A 22 -20.89 -0.49 -23.89
N LEU A 23 -20.93 -1.04 -22.66
CA LEU A 23 -21.59 -0.39 -21.54
C LEU A 23 -20.85 0.91 -21.14
N THR A 24 -19.53 0.83 -21.02
CA THR A 24 -18.74 1.99 -20.58
C THR A 24 -18.59 3.03 -21.70
N ARG A 25 -18.64 2.62 -22.98
CA ARG A 25 -18.26 3.44 -24.14
C ARG A 25 -16.91 4.14 -23.94
N GLY A 26 -15.99 3.49 -23.22
CA GLY A 26 -14.68 4.05 -22.86
C GLY A 26 -14.71 5.14 -21.77
N ASN A 27 -15.85 5.41 -21.12
CA ASN A 27 -15.93 6.37 -20.02
C ASN A 27 -15.91 5.65 -18.66
N GLU A 28 -14.78 5.74 -17.97
CA GLU A 28 -14.57 5.13 -16.65
C GLU A 28 -15.40 5.78 -15.53
N GLU A 29 -15.82 7.05 -15.67
CA GLU A 29 -16.66 7.72 -14.68
C GLU A 29 -18.01 7.03 -14.51
N ARG A 30 -18.48 6.31 -15.53
CA ARG A 30 -19.73 5.54 -15.45
C ARG A 30 -19.64 4.41 -14.44
N PHE A 31 -18.47 3.77 -14.29
CA PHE A 31 -18.26 2.79 -13.23
C PHE A 31 -18.38 3.42 -11.87
N LEU A 32 -17.77 4.60 -11.68
CA LEU A 32 -17.82 5.32 -10.41
C LEU A 32 -19.26 5.65 -10.02
N GLN A 33 -20.05 6.21 -10.95
CA GLN A 33 -21.45 6.56 -10.71
C GLN A 33 -22.32 5.34 -10.38
N ALA A 34 -22.15 4.25 -11.13
CA ALA A 34 -22.94 3.05 -10.93
C ALA A 34 -22.58 2.31 -9.63
N GLU A 35 -21.29 2.21 -9.31
CA GLU A 35 -20.83 1.62 -8.05
C GLU A 35 -21.24 2.47 -6.85
N GLU A 36 -21.16 3.80 -6.94
CA GLU A 36 -21.63 4.70 -5.89
C GLU A 36 -23.13 4.55 -5.62
N SER A 37 -23.94 4.41 -6.68
CA SER A 37 -25.38 4.16 -6.57
C SER A 37 -25.70 2.78 -5.97
N ALA A 38 -24.96 1.75 -6.38
CA ALA A 38 -25.09 0.40 -5.84
C ALA A 38 -24.69 0.33 -4.36
N GLU A 39 -23.59 0.99 -4.00
CA GLU A 39 -23.11 1.10 -2.63
C GLU A 39 -24.11 1.83 -1.74
N LYS A 40 -24.66 2.96 -2.20
CA LYS A 40 -25.69 3.67 -1.45
C LYS A 40 -26.86 2.76 -1.11
N SER A 41 -27.30 1.94 -2.06
CA SER A 41 -28.40 0.97 -1.85
C SER A 41 -28.06 -0.10 -0.81
N LEU A 42 -26.79 -0.54 -0.76
CA LEU A 42 -26.26 -1.49 0.22
C LEU A 42 -26.20 -0.87 1.61
N VAL A 43 -25.57 0.32 1.71
CA VAL A 43 -25.35 1.02 2.97
C VAL A 43 -26.69 1.42 3.60
N GLU A 44 -27.64 1.97 2.83
CA GLU A 44 -28.96 2.35 3.34
C GLU A 44 -29.72 1.19 3.99
N ARG A 45 -29.56 -0.04 3.49
CA ARG A 45 -30.29 -1.20 3.99
C ARG A 45 -29.57 -1.96 5.10
N LEU A 46 -28.24 -2.00 5.06
CA LEU A 46 -27.46 -2.86 5.95
C LEU A 46 -26.81 -2.10 7.11
N SER A 47 -26.62 -0.78 6.99
CA SER A 47 -25.90 0.02 7.98
C SER A 47 -26.58 0.10 9.35
N GLU A 48 -27.87 -0.20 9.46
CA GLU A 48 -28.56 -0.22 10.76
C GLU A 48 -28.03 -1.35 11.65
N ASN A 49 -27.80 -2.52 11.05
CA ASN A 49 -27.54 -3.77 11.76
C ASN A 49 -26.10 -4.28 11.61
N TYR A 50 -25.39 -3.83 10.57
CA TYR A 50 -24.10 -4.36 10.17
C TYR A 50 -23.05 -3.28 9.94
N GLU A 51 -21.78 -3.64 10.10
CA GLU A 51 -20.62 -2.78 9.83
C GLU A 51 -20.25 -2.78 8.34
N VAL A 52 -21.25 -2.56 7.48
CA VAL A 52 -21.10 -2.66 6.02
C VAL A 52 -20.06 -1.69 5.45
N GLU A 53 -19.95 -0.49 6.02
CA GLU A 53 -18.95 0.51 5.59
C GLU A 53 -17.52 0.04 5.87
N GLN A 54 -17.29 -0.63 7.00
CA GLN A 54 -15.98 -1.18 7.35
C GLN A 54 -15.62 -2.35 6.42
N GLU A 55 -16.57 -3.23 6.11
CA GLU A 55 -16.34 -4.32 5.14
C GLU A 55 -16.09 -3.79 3.72
N LEU A 56 -16.80 -2.74 3.29
CA LEU A 56 -16.54 -2.09 2.01
C LEU A 56 -15.15 -1.41 2.00
N ALA A 57 -14.74 -0.81 3.12
CA ALA A 57 -13.42 -0.21 3.26
C ALA A 57 -12.30 -1.22 2.98
N LYS A 58 -12.40 -2.46 3.48
CA LYS A 58 -11.39 -3.52 3.21
C LYS A 58 -11.08 -3.68 1.72
N GLY A 59 -12.09 -3.62 0.85
CA GLY A 59 -11.88 -3.70 -0.60
C GLY A 59 -11.43 -2.39 -1.26
N LYS A 60 -11.94 -1.25 -0.78
CA LYS A 60 -11.66 0.08 -1.34
C LYS A 60 -10.26 0.61 -1.06
N TYR A 61 -9.62 0.10 -0.01
CA TYR A 61 -8.28 0.52 0.40
C TYR A 61 -7.18 -0.44 -0.08
N ILE A 62 -7.51 -1.45 -0.90
CA ILE A 62 -6.51 -2.28 -1.58
C ILE A 62 -5.84 -1.41 -2.66
N ALA A 63 -4.54 -1.20 -2.52
CA ALA A 63 -3.73 -0.42 -3.44
C ALA A 63 -2.91 -1.33 -4.38
N PRO A 64 -2.52 -0.86 -5.57
CA PRO A 64 -1.50 -1.53 -6.37
C PRO A 64 -0.18 -1.64 -5.60
N TYR A 65 0.59 -2.68 -5.92
CA TYR A 65 1.97 -2.79 -5.48
C TYR A 65 2.77 -1.59 -6.00
N ASP A 66 3.50 -0.97 -5.08
CA ASP A 66 4.42 0.13 -5.31
C ASP A 66 5.71 -0.20 -4.55
N ARG A 67 6.83 -0.23 -5.28
CA ARG A 67 8.15 -0.56 -4.73
C ARG A 67 8.67 0.46 -3.71
N CYS A 68 8.03 1.64 -3.60
CA CYS A 68 8.37 2.64 -2.58
C CYS A 68 7.75 2.32 -1.21
N ILE A 69 6.78 1.41 -1.16
CA ILE A 69 6.00 1.11 0.04
C ILE A 69 6.49 -0.21 0.65
N THR A 70 6.63 -0.21 1.98
CA THR A 70 6.86 -1.42 2.77
C THR A 70 5.53 -2.04 3.20
N TYR A 71 5.32 -3.31 2.87
CA TYR A 71 4.09 -4.05 3.14
C TYR A 71 4.30 -5.07 4.27
N PRO A 72 3.63 -4.90 5.42
CA PRO A 72 3.67 -5.88 6.50
C PRO A 72 2.79 -7.11 6.18
N VAL A 73 2.99 -8.19 6.94
CA VAL A 73 2.18 -9.42 6.80
C VAL A 73 0.70 -9.15 7.09
N GLY A 74 -0.19 -9.75 6.29
CA GLY A 74 -1.65 -9.68 6.42
C GLY A 74 -2.32 -8.56 5.61
N VAL A 75 -1.56 -7.70 4.94
CA VAL A 75 -2.13 -6.67 4.05
C VAL A 75 -2.44 -7.24 2.68
N HIS A 76 -3.41 -6.63 1.98
CA HIS A 76 -3.79 -7.02 0.62
C HIS A 76 -3.38 -5.96 -0.40
N ILE A 77 -2.82 -6.40 -1.52
CA ILE A 77 -2.34 -5.55 -2.62
C ILE A 77 -2.80 -6.08 -3.97
N TYR A 78 -2.91 -5.19 -4.96
CA TYR A 78 -3.02 -5.59 -6.35
C TYR A 78 -1.64 -5.85 -6.94
N TYR A 79 -1.42 -7.07 -7.42
CA TYR A 79 -0.21 -7.49 -8.12
C TYR A 79 -0.63 -8.33 -9.34
N ASP A 80 -0.14 -7.98 -10.53
CA ASP A 80 -0.55 -8.58 -11.81
C ASP A 80 -2.07 -8.67 -12.03
N GLY A 81 -2.79 -7.62 -11.61
CA GLY A 81 -4.26 -7.54 -11.77
C GLY A 81 -5.06 -8.45 -10.83
N GLN A 82 -4.40 -9.14 -9.90
CA GLN A 82 -5.04 -9.99 -8.90
C GLN A 82 -4.78 -9.47 -7.49
N ILE A 83 -5.70 -9.78 -6.56
CA ILE A 83 -5.56 -9.42 -5.15
C ILE A 83 -4.78 -10.51 -4.45
N HIS A 84 -3.66 -10.12 -3.86
CA HIS A 84 -2.81 -11.00 -3.07
C HIS A 84 -2.76 -10.52 -1.62
N GLU A 85 -2.69 -11.47 -0.70
CA GLU A 85 -2.30 -11.25 0.70
C GLU A 85 -0.79 -11.35 0.83
N VAL A 86 -0.20 -10.44 1.60
CA VAL A 86 1.21 -10.47 1.96
C VAL A 86 1.41 -11.47 3.11
N ILE A 87 2.05 -12.60 2.83
CA ILE A 87 2.35 -13.65 3.81
C ILE A 87 3.75 -13.54 4.43
N ARG A 88 4.65 -12.83 3.74
CA ARG A 88 5.98 -12.44 4.24
C ARG A 88 6.18 -10.97 3.88
N ALA A 89 6.71 -10.17 4.80
CA ALA A 89 6.93 -8.75 4.59
C ALA A 89 7.66 -8.49 3.26
N VAL A 90 7.27 -7.40 2.60
CA VAL A 90 7.89 -6.93 1.35
C VAL A 90 8.37 -5.51 1.63
N SER A 91 9.68 -5.32 1.69
CA SER A 91 10.31 -4.04 1.96
C SER A 91 10.28 -3.15 0.71
N GLY A 92 9.97 -1.87 0.91
CA GLY A 92 10.19 -0.86 -0.13
C GLY A 92 11.64 -0.42 -0.15
N TYR A 93 12.09 0.19 -1.25
CA TYR A 93 13.44 0.74 -1.30
C TYR A 93 13.57 1.96 -0.37
N THR A 94 14.80 2.23 0.06
CA THR A 94 15.12 3.45 0.80
C THR A 94 16.03 4.34 -0.05
N ALA A 95 15.81 5.65 -0.05
CA ALA A 95 16.62 6.60 -0.80
C ALA A 95 17.66 7.30 0.11
N PRO A 96 18.78 7.78 -0.42
CA PRO A 96 19.68 8.66 0.31
C PRO A 96 19.00 9.98 0.70
N ALA A 97 19.53 10.67 1.71
CA ALA A 97 19.02 11.97 2.14
C ALA A 97 20.17 12.86 2.64
N ASN A 98 20.30 14.07 2.10
CA ASN A 98 21.32 15.03 2.55
C ASN A 98 21.10 15.52 3.99
N GLU A 99 19.84 15.50 4.45
CA GLU A 99 19.45 15.89 5.81
C GLU A 99 18.34 14.97 6.34
N PRO A 100 18.17 14.86 7.65
CA PRO A 100 17.08 14.06 8.22
C PRO A 100 15.70 14.67 7.89
N HIS A 101 14.75 13.81 7.51
CA HIS A 101 13.36 14.22 7.24
C HIS A 101 12.50 14.25 8.50
N TRP A 102 12.84 13.41 9.47
CA TRP A 102 12.16 13.27 10.75
C TRP A 102 13.14 13.59 11.87
N ALA A 103 12.65 14.24 12.92
CA ALA A 103 13.38 14.35 14.18
C ALA A 103 12.54 13.78 15.31
N GLU A 104 13.16 13.00 16.17
CA GLU A 104 12.54 12.50 17.39
C GLU A 104 12.16 13.67 18.31
N ASN A 105 10.93 13.63 18.82
CA ASN A 105 10.43 14.57 19.81
C ASN A 105 9.99 13.80 21.07
N PRO A 106 10.93 13.36 21.91
CA PRO A 106 10.64 12.53 23.09
C PRO A 106 9.85 13.28 24.18
N PHE A 107 9.76 14.60 24.08
CA PHE A 107 9.08 15.46 25.06
C PHE A 107 7.61 15.70 24.73
N CYS A 108 7.16 15.31 23.52
CA CYS A 108 5.78 15.50 23.11
C CYS A 108 4.85 14.47 23.77
N ASN A 109 3.66 14.92 24.17
CA ASN A 109 2.68 14.04 24.79
C ASN A 109 2.03 13.14 23.73
N GLN A 110 2.20 11.83 23.86
CA GLN A 110 1.64 10.82 22.95
C GLN A 110 0.11 10.81 22.94
N GLU A 111 -0.52 11.32 24.00
CA GLU A 111 -1.98 11.40 24.13
C GLU A 111 -2.55 12.76 23.67
N GLN A 112 -1.74 13.59 23.00
CA GLN A 112 -2.21 14.88 22.53
C GLN A 112 -3.38 14.72 21.55
N PRO A 113 -4.51 15.44 21.78
CA PRO A 113 -5.64 15.42 20.87
C PRO A 113 -5.23 15.83 19.46
N GLY A 114 -5.50 14.97 18.47
CA GLY A 114 -5.21 15.23 17.07
C GLY A 114 -3.86 14.69 16.55
N LEU A 115 -3.03 14.11 17.42
CA LEU A 115 -1.84 13.38 16.98
C LEU A 115 -2.24 12.15 16.16
N LYS A 116 -1.74 12.06 14.94
CA LYS A 116 -2.05 10.96 14.01
C LYS A 116 -0.89 9.97 13.96
N SER A 117 -1.19 8.70 13.77
CA SER A 117 -0.17 7.71 13.46
C SER A 117 0.44 7.98 12.08
N TYR A 118 1.73 7.69 11.94
CA TYR A 118 2.42 7.72 10.66
C TYR A 118 1.72 6.79 9.64
N SER A 119 1.71 7.22 8.38
CA SER A 119 1.20 6.45 7.25
C SER A 119 2.10 6.68 6.05
N GLN A 120 2.48 5.60 5.38
CA GLN A 120 3.27 5.66 4.13
C GLN A 120 2.51 6.35 2.99
N PHE A 121 1.16 6.37 3.05
CA PHE A 121 0.30 7.12 2.12
C PHE A 121 0.12 8.60 2.52
N GLY A 122 0.75 9.03 3.62
CA GLY A 122 0.73 10.39 4.12
C GLY A 122 1.54 11.34 3.24
N THR A 123 1.29 12.64 3.42
CA THR A 123 2.12 13.71 2.87
C THR A 123 2.32 14.71 4.00
N TYR A 124 3.57 15.03 4.27
CA TYR A 124 3.99 15.72 5.48
C TYR A 124 4.74 16.99 5.11
N TYR A 125 4.52 18.03 5.91
CA TYR A 125 5.14 19.33 5.78
C TYR A 125 5.96 19.64 7.04
N PRO A 126 6.98 20.53 6.95
CA PRO A 126 7.78 20.91 8.10
C PRO A 126 6.92 21.35 9.29
N GLY A 127 7.17 20.77 10.46
CA GLY A 127 6.41 21.00 11.70
C GLY A 127 5.28 20.01 11.97
N ASP A 128 4.88 19.17 10.99
CA ASP A 128 3.90 18.13 11.22
C ASP A 128 4.41 17.09 12.24
N GLU A 129 3.53 16.63 13.12
CA GLU A 129 3.85 15.63 14.15
C GLU A 129 3.10 14.32 13.90
N VAL A 130 3.81 13.21 14.01
CA VAL A 130 3.25 11.86 13.84
C VAL A 130 3.71 10.92 14.94
N LEU A 131 2.84 9.98 15.31
CA LEU A 131 3.17 8.87 16.20
C LEU A 131 3.63 7.66 15.38
N TYR A 132 4.82 7.15 15.67
CA TYR A 132 5.34 5.92 15.07
C TYR A 132 6.15 5.13 16.10
N ASN A 133 5.89 3.83 16.23
CA ASN A 133 6.55 2.96 17.22
C ASN A 133 6.59 3.52 18.65
N ASN A 134 5.49 4.13 19.11
CA ASN A 134 5.38 4.79 20.41
C ASN A 134 6.38 5.94 20.64
N MET A 135 6.83 6.60 19.56
CA MET A 135 7.63 7.82 19.60
C MET A 135 6.98 8.87 18.71
N VAL A 136 7.04 10.13 19.14
CA VAL A 136 6.58 11.27 18.33
C VAL A 136 7.73 11.75 17.46
N TYR A 137 7.47 11.93 16.18
CA TYR A 137 8.42 12.49 15.23
C TYR A 137 7.88 13.79 14.66
N THR A 138 8.73 14.81 14.57
CA THR A 138 8.43 16.08 13.92
C THR A 138 9.07 16.10 12.54
N CYS A 139 8.27 16.39 11.52
CA CYS A 139 8.70 16.54 10.14
C CYS A 139 9.61 17.78 10.01
N ARG A 140 10.75 17.62 9.36
CA ARG A 140 11.73 18.69 9.11
C ARG A 140 11.64 19.24 7.68
N ARG A 141 11.31 18.38 6.72
CA ARG A 141 11.30 18.69 5.29
C ARG A 141 10.07 18.05 4.65
N GLU A 142 9.49 18.74 3.67
CA GLU A 142 8.31 18.22 2.98
C GLU A 142 8.64 16.92 2.23
N HIS A 143 7.80 15.91 2.41
CA HIS A 143 7.98 14.60 1.78
C HIS A 143 6.67 13.80 1.87
N GLY A 144 6.66 12.59 1.31
CA GLY A 144 5.58 11.61 1.42
C GLY A 144 5.09 11.12 0.07
N TYR A 145 3.96 10.42 0.09
CA TYR A 145 3.43 9.68 -1.05
C TYR A 145 3.20 10.54 -2.30
N LYS A 146 2.67 11.76 -2.14
CA LYS A 146 2.42 12.67 -3.28
C LYS A 146 3.69 13.20 -3.93
N PHE A 147 4.80 13.22 -3.21
CA PHE A 147 6.10 13.65 -3.70
C PHE A 147 6.91 12.50 -4.30
N GLY A 148 6.42 11.25 -4.22
CA GLY A 148 7.21 10.07 -4.59
C GLY A 148 8.40 9.83 -3.65
N GLU A 149 8.35 10.39 -2.44
CA GLU A 149 9.46 10.36 -1.48
C GLU A 149 8.94 9.92 -0.10
N ILE A 150 8.78 8.61 0.07
CA ILE A 150 8.31 8.04 1.33
C ILE A 150 9.49 7.92 2.28
N ARG A 151 9.39 8.55 3.45
CA ARG A 151 10.40 8.48 4.52
C ARG A 151 9.74 7.90 5.76
N ILE A 152 10.18 6.71 6.16
CA ILE A 152 9.68 6.06 7.38
C ILE A 152 10.45 6.66 8.57
N PRO A 153 9.77 7.15 9.63
CA PRO A 153 10.44 7.70 10.78
C PRO A 153 11.39 6.68 11.43
N GLY A 154 12.63 7.11 11.72
CA GLY A 154 13.66 6.25 12.32
C GLY A 154 14.31 5.23 11.37
N VAL A 155 14.04 5.30 10.06
CA VAL A 155 14.67 4.43 9.06
C VAL A 155 15.57 5.28 8.15
N GLU A 156 16.87 5.07 8.26
CA GLU A 156 17.89 5.66 7.37
C GLU A 156 18.73 4.52 6.80
N GLY A 157 18.56 4.23 5.51
CA GLY A 157 19.26 3.11 4.87
C GLY A 157 20.65 3.45 4.32
N TRP A 158 20.95 4.74 4.25
CA TRP A 158 22.14 5.29 3.61
C TRP A 158 22.88 6.20 4.57
N SER A 159 24.18 6.01 4.70
CA SER A 159 25.06 6.92 5.45
C SER A 159 25.85 7.81 4.51
N LYS A 160 25.96 9.08 4.88
CA LYS A 160 26.78 10.05 4.19
C LYS A 160 28.27 9.76 4.40
N VAL A 161 29.04 9.83 3.32
CA VAL A 161 30.50 9.70 3.33
C VAL A 161 31.12 11.08 3.19
N GLU A 162 32.00 11.43 4.13
CA GLU A 162 32.81 12.63 3.98
C GLU A 162 33.91 12.40 2.95
N VAL A 163 33.82 13.11 1.83
CA VAL A 163 34.77 13.00 0.72
C VAL A 163 35.67 14.22 0.69
N GLN A 164 36.99 13.98 0.59
CA GLN A 164 37.99 15.04 0.51
C GLN A 164 38.39 15.31 -0.94
N GLY A 165 38.90 16.52 -1.20
CA GLY A 165 39.48 16.87 -2.49
C GLY A 165 40.70 15.99 -2.79
N TRP A 166 40.81 15.52 -4.03
CA TRP A 166 41.95 14.71 -4.46
C TRP A 166 43.27 15.48 -4.27
N GLN A 167 44.27 14.79 -3.72
CA GLN A 167 45.63 15.26 -3.52
C GLN A 167 46.60 14.17 -3.99
N PRO A 168 47.83 14.50 -4.40
CA PRO A 168 48.81 13.51 -4.86
C PRO A 168 49.45 12.73 -3.70
N ILE A 169 48.64 12.06 -2.90
CA ILE A 169 49.03 11.24 -1.73
C ILE A 169 48.68 9.76 -1.97
N THR A 170 49.10 8.89 -1.06
CA THR A 170 48.71 7.49 -1.07
C THR A 170 47.27 7.33 -0.61
N TYR A 171 46.47 6.58 -1.38
CA TYR A 171 45.10 6.20 -1.05
C TYR A 171 45.01 4.69 -0.82
N THR A 172 44.01 4.28 -0.05
CA THR A 172 43.62 2.88 0.09
C THR A 172 42.50 2.51 -0.88
N LEU A 173 42.38 1.21 -1.17
CA LEU A 173 41.32 0.69 -2.01
C LEU A 173 39.95 1.15 -1.46
N TRP A 174 39.07 1.60 -2.37
CA TRP A 174 37.75 2.17 -2.10
C TRP A 174 37.72 3.60 -1.55
N ASP A 175 38.86 4.24 -1.32
CA ASP A 175 38.86 5.65 -0.91
C ASP A 175 38.12 6.50 -1.95
N ALA A 176 37.20 7.34 -1.46
CA ALA A 176 36.44 8.28 -2.28
C ALA A 176 37.08 9.67 -2.24
N VAL A 177 37.16 10.32 -3.41
CA VAL A 177 37.72 11.67 -3.58
C VAL A 177 36.84 12.50 -4.51
N ILE A 178 36.91 13.83 -4.37
CA ILE A 178 36.32 14.77 -5.32
C ILE A 178 37.41 15.45 -6.16
N TYR A 179 37.25 15.43 -7.48
CA TYR A 179 38.16 16.08 -8.42
C TYR A 179 37.37 16.77 -9.53
N ASN A 180 37.62 18.07 -9.73
CA ASN A 180 36.93 18.91 -10.73
C ASN A 180 35.39 18.86 -10.68
N GLY A 181 34.81 18.63 -9.50
CA GLY A 181 33.35 18.54 -9.30
C GLY A 181 32.75 17.15 -9.52
N THR A 182 33.56 16.16 -9.87
CA THR A 182 33.15 14.76 -10.02
C THR A 182 33.72 13.93 -8.87
N PHE A 183 32.95 12.94 -8.42
CA PHE A 183 33.35 12.01 -7.36
C PHE A 183 33.95 10.73 -7.96
N TYR A 184 35.04 10.27 -7.37
CA TYR A 184 35.75 9.06 -7.80
C TYR A 184 36.02 8.15 -6.60
N THR A 185 36.07 6.85 -6.82
CA THR A 185 36.53 5.85 -5.86
C THR A 185 37.69 5.04 -6.42
N LEU A 186 38.67 4.67 -5.60
CA LEU A 186 39.80 3.85 -6.04
C LEU A 186 39.37 2.38 -6.20
N MET A 187 39.30 1.90 -7.44
CA MET A 187 38.80 0.56 -7.77
C MET A 187 39.89 -0.52 -7.78
N THR A 188 41.14 -0.12 -7.97
CA THR A 188 42.30 -1.03 -8.00
C THR A 188 43.56 -0.32 -7.53
N ASP A 189 44.40 -1.04 -6.77
CA ASP A 189 45.74 -0.59 -6.37
C ASP A 189 46.84 -1.04 -7.36
N ALA A 190 46.52 -1.97 -8.27
CA ALA A 190 47.43 -2.48 -9.27
C ALA A 190 47.80 -1.40 -10.29
N GLY A 191 49.05 -0.92 -10.22
CA GLY A 191 49.54 0.15 -11.10
C GLY A 191 49.12 1.55 -10.68
N PHE A 192 48.64 1.72 -9.43
CA PHE A 192 48.25 3.02 -8.90
C PHE A 192 49.45 3.98 -8.82
N ASP A 193 49.32 5.14 -9.48
CA ASP A 193 50.28 6.25 -9.41
C ASP A 193 49.58 7.47 -8.80
N ASN A 194 50.04 7.86 -7.62
CA ASN A 194 49.51 9.00 -6.87
C ASN A 194 49.75 10.36 -7.55
N ASN A 195 50.57 10.43 -8.61
CA ASN A 195 50.77 11.65 -9.39
C ASN A 195 49.76 11.80 -10.54
N LEU A 196 49.02 10.74 -10.87
CA LEU A 196 47.97 10.79 -11.88
C LEU A 196 46.63 11.15 -11.25
N SER A 197 45.97 12.15 -11.83
CA SER A 197 44.64 12.57 -11.43
C SER A 197 43.58 11.49 -11.75
N PRO A 198 42.45 11.46 -11.03
CA PRO A 198 41.43 10.42 -11.21
C PRO A 198 40.86 10.33 -12.63
N ASP A 199 40.77 11.45 -13.35
CA ASP A 199 40.29 11.53 -14.74
C ASP A 199 41.26 10.94 -15.77
N LYS A 200 42.51 10.68 -15.39
CA LYS A 200 43.57 10.17 -16.28
C LYS A 200 44.04 8.77 -15.94
N SER A 201 43.67 8.26 -14.76
CA SER A 201 44.13 6.98 -14.27
C SER A 201 42.98 5.97 -14.32
N ASP A 202 43.24 4.84 -14.95
CA ASP A 202 42.30 3.72 -15.05
C ASP A 202 42.04 3.03 -13.69
N CYS A 203 42.76 3.43 -12.64
CA CYS A 203 42.58 2.88 -11.29
C CYS A 203 41.34 3.43 -10.59
N TRP A 204 40.81 4.57 -11.04
CA TRP A 204 39.67 5.25 -10.44
C TRP A 204 38.39 4.95 -11.21
N GLY A 205 37.31 4.70 -10.46
CA GLY A 205 35.95 4.63 -10.99
C GLY A 205 35.19 5.89 -10.63
N GLU A 206 34.48 6.48 -11.59
CA GLU A 206 33.53 7.55 -11.31
C GLU A 206 32.34 7.02 -10.52
N ILE A 207 31.96 7.72 -9.45
CA ILE A 207 30.82 7.35 -8.62
C ILE A 207 29.54 7.83 -9.32
N ALA A 208 28.64 6.91 -9.62
CA ALA A 208 27.41 7.21 -10.33
C ALA A 208 26.37 7.92 -9.45
N ASP A 209 25.47 8.68 -10.10
CA ASP A 209 24.30 9.24 -9.42
C ASP A 209 23.34 8.14 -8.94
N TYR A 210 22.73 8.37 -7.78
CA TYR A 210 21.66 7.52 -7.27
C TYR A 210 20.47 7.50 -8.24
N ALA A 211 19.96 6.31 -8.52
CA ALA A 211 18.85 6.08 -9.43
C ALA A 211 17.75 5.29 -8.71
N PRO A 212 16.55 5.86 -8.49
CA PRO A 212 15.47 5.17 -7.75
C PRO A 212 14.98 3.91 -8.46
N GLU A 213 15.19 3.80 -9.78
CA GLU A 213 14.80 2.63 -10.55
C GLU A 213 15.78 1.47 -10.43
N TYR A 214 17.04 1.75 -10.07
CA TYR A 214 18.04 0.71 -9.84
C TYR A 214 17.72 -0.04 -8.53
N ASN A 215 17.92 -1.35 -8.50
CA ASN A 215 17.50 -2.22 -7.39
C ASN A 215 18.53 -3.31 -7.08
N ALA A 216 19.79 -3.05 -7.38
CA ALA A 216 20.89 -3.97 -7.17
C ALA A 216 22.08 -3.25 -6.51
N TYR A 217 21.78 -2.40 -5.53
CA TYR A 217 22.79 -1.78 -4.68
C TYR A 217 23.34 -2.84 -3.71
N GLU A 218 24.66 -2.88 -3.56
CA GLU A 218 25.35 -3.89 -2.76
C GLU A 218 25.66 -3.40 -1.36
N LEU A 219 25.31 -4.19 -0.34
CA LEU A 219 25.70 -3.94 1.05
C LEU A 219 27.14 -4.41 1.31
N SER A 220 28.08 -3.79 0.60
CA SER A 220 29.50 -4.19 0.56
C SER A 220 30.44 -3.17 1.19
N GLY A 221 29.92 -2.01 1.60
CA GLY A 221 30.67 -0.90 2.20
C GLY A 221 31.46 -0.03 1.21
N HIS A 222 31.36 -0.33 -0.09
CA HIS A 222 32.06 0.38 -1.17
C HIS A 222 31.17 0.64 -2.40
N ASP A 223 29.87 0.34 -2.33
CA ASP A 223 28.90 0.69 -3.37
C ASP A 223 28.42 2.14 -3.17
N TYR A 224 29.27 3.07 -3.58
CA TYR A 224 29.03 4.49 -3.42
C TYR A 224 28.04 5.03 -4.46
N VAL A 225 27.20 5.97 -4.04
CA VAL A 225 26.31 6.73 -4.92
C VAL A 225 26.39 8.22 -4.64
N VAL A 226 26.19 9.05 -5.67
CA VAL A 226 26.06 10.50 -5.53
C VAL A 226 24.59 10.87 -5.42
N TYR A 227 24.21 11.64 -4.40
CA TYR A 227 22.86 12.18 -4.24
C TYR A 227 22.91 13.60 -3.68
N GLY A 228 22.28 14.55 -4.37
CA GLY A 228 22.27 15.96 -3.95
C GLY A 228 23.65 16.60 -3.83
N GLY A 229 24.64 16.13 -4.61
CA GLY A 229 26.02 16.61 -4.57
C GLY A 229 26.87 16.05 -3.43
N GLU A 230 26.42 14.98 -2.76
CA GLU A 230 27.12 14.31 -1.67
C GLU A 230 27.19 12.80 -1.93
N VAL A 231 28.17 12.12 -1.35
CA VAL A 231 28.35 10.67 -1.53
C VAL A 231 27.73 9.91 -0.37
N PHE A 232 27.05 8.81 -0.69
CA PHE A 232 26.41 7.92 0.27
C PHE A 232 26.85 6.48 0.06
N LEU A 233 26.83 5.70 1.14
CA LEU A 233 26.93 4.24 1.10
C LEU A 233 25.69 3.60 1.74
N PRO A 234 25.29 2.40 1.30
CA PRO A 234 24.23 1.64 1.97
C PRO A 234 24.75 1.06 3.29
N GLU A 235 23.98 1.22 4.38
CA GLU A 235 24.25 0.60 5.69
C GLU A 235 23.34 -0.59 5.98
N MET A 236 22.23 -0.72 5.25
CA MET A 236 21.32 -1.84 5.31
C MET A 236 20.89 -2.25 3.89
N ASP A 237 20.01 -3.23 3.77
CA ASP A 237 19.40 -3.51 2.47
C ASP A 237 18.48 -2.35 2.06
N VAL A 238 18.94 -1.60 1.07
CA VAL A 238 18.27 -0.40 0.55
C VAL A 238 17.37 -0.71 -0.64
N ASN A 239 17.44 -1.93 -1.17
CA ASN A 239 16.69 -2.35 -2.35
C ASN A 239 15.26 -2.72 -1.97
N ALA A 240 14.33 -2.56 -2.91
CA ALA A 240 12.98 -3.07 -2.76
C ALA A 240 12.98 -4.59 -2.93
N ASP A 241 12.21 -5.28 -2.09
CA ASP A 241 11.93 -6.70 -2.25
C ASP A 241 11.12 -6.92 -3.53
N ILE A 242 11.54 -7.89 -4.34
CA ILE A 242 10.78 -8.31 -5.53
C ILE A 242 9.64 -9.23 -5.06
N PRO A 243 8.36 -8.83 -5.20
CA PRO A 243 7.26 -9.66 -4.76
C PRO A 243 7.16 -10.93 -5.62
N ALA A 244 6.98 -12.08 -4.97
CA ALA A 244 6.81 -13.35 -5.65
C ALA A 244 5.61 -14.12 -5.07
N PRO A 245 4.62 -14.50 -5.89
CA PRO A 245 3.55 -15.42 -5.50
C PRO A 245 4.12 -16.76 -5.00
N GLY A 246 3.59 -17.25 -3.89
CA GLY A 246 4.06 -18.46 -3.20
C GLY A 246 5.25 -18.24 -2.25
N VAL A 247 5.89 -17.06 -2.28
CA VAL A 247 6.99 -16.72 -1.37
C VAL A 247 6.59 -15.60 -0.41
N ASN A 248 6.29 -14.41 -0.95
CA ASN A 248 5.83 -13.26 -0.17
C ASN A 248 4.34 -13.03 -0.32
N LEU A 249 3.76 -13.47 -1.42
CA LEU A 249 2.37 -13.23 -1.78
C LEU A 249 1.56 -14.53 -1.85
N ALA A 250 0.33 -14.51 -1.36
CA ALA A 250 -0.65 -15.58 -1.53
C ALA A 250 -1.91 -15.04 -2.21
N LEU A 251 -2.47 -15.78 -3.17
CA LEU A 251 -3.71 -15.36 -3.84
C LEU A 251 -4.87 -15.40 -2.83
N HIS A 252 -5.41 -14.23 -2.48
CA HIS A 252 -6.49 -14.14 -1.49
C HIS A 252 -7.26 -12.81 -1.64
N ASP A 253 -8.55 -12.91 -1.93
CA ASP A 253 -9.46 -11.77 -1.99
C ASP A 253 -10.16 -11.58 -0.62
N PRO A 254 -9.85 -10.52 0.14
CA PRO A 254 -10.40 -10.30 1.48
C PRO A 254 -11.84 -9.77 1.47
N ARG A 255 -12.37 -9.41 0.28
CA ARG A 255 -13.68 -8.78 0.15
C ARG A 255 -14.78 -9.80 0.43
N ASN A 256 -15.77 -9.42 1.24
CA ASN A 256 -16.92 -10.28 1.51
C ASN A 256 -17.61 -10.69 0.19
N TYR A 257 -17.72 -12.01 -0.01
CA TYR A 257 -18.25 -12.60 -1.24
C TYR A 257 -19.68 -12.14 -1.56
N ASN A 258 -20.55 -12.06 -0.56
CA ASN A 258 -21.95 -11.66 -0.75
C ASN A 258 -22.05 -10.18 -1.12
N LEU A 259 -21.31 -9.31 -0.44
CA LEU A 259 -21.24 -7.89 -0.79
C LEU A 259 -20.74 -7.71 -2.22
N LYS A 260 -19.65 -8.39 -2.59
CA LYS A 260 -19.10 -8.37 -3.96
C LYS A 260 -20.14 -8.81 -4.98
N LYS A 261 -20.80 -9.94 -4.77
CA LYS A 261 -21.82 -10.49 -5.67
C LYS A 261 -22.99 -9.55 -5.87
N HIS A 262 -23.58 -9.04 -4.78
CA HIS A 262 -24.76 -8.20 -4.85
C HIS A 262 -24.44 -6.79 -5.33
N MET A 263 -23.31 -6.22 -4.92
CA MET A 263 -22.82 -4.94 -5.44
C MET A 263 -22.59 -5.00 -6.95
N LEU A 264 -21.98 -6.08 -7.45
CA LEU A 264 -21.74 -6.27 -8.88
C LEU A 264 -23.04 -6.29 -9.69
N ARG A 265 -24.04 -7.04 -9.22
CA ARG A 265 -25.36 -7.11 -9.89
C ARG A 265 -26.05 -5.76 -9.93
N LEU A 266 -26.05 -5.04 -8.81
CA LEU A 266 -26.62 -3.69 -8.71
C LEU A 266 -25.87 -2.69 -9.60
N ALA A 267 -24.53 -2.73 -9.60
CA ALA A 267 -23.71 -1.84 -10.42
C ALA A 267 -23.93 -2.07 -11.92
N ILE A 268 -24.02 -3.33 -12.37
CA ILE A 268 -24.31 -3.65 -13.79
C ILE A 268 -25.71 -3.18 -14.20
N TYR A 269 -26.70 -3.29 -13.31
CA TYR A 269 -28.03 -2.77 -13.55
C TYR A 269 -28.01 -1.24 -13.72
N GLU A 270 -27.38 -0.50 -12.79
CA GLU A 270 -27.25 0.95 -12.89
C GLU A 270 -26.44 1.39 -14.12
N LEU A 271 -25.34 0.69 -14.45
CA LEU A 271 -24.59 0.90 -15.70
C LEU A 271 -25.47 0.76 -16.94
N THR A 272 -26.32 -0.26 -16.99
CA THR A 272 -27.22 -0.48 -18.12
C THR A 272 -28.25 0.64 -18.24
N LYS A 273 -28.82 1.06 -17.11
CA LYS A 273 -29.81 2.13 -17.02
C LYS A 273 -29.25 3.49 -17.45
N LEU A 274 -27.98 3.79 -17.15
CA LEU A 274 -27.31 5.02 -17.59
C LEU A 274 -27.20 5.15 -19.12
N ILE A 275 -27.27 4.04 -19.86
CA ILE A 275 -27.03 4.01 -21.31
C ILE A 275 -28.32 3.76 -22.09
N ALA A 276 -29.11 2.81 -21.61
CA ALA A 276 -30.30 2.30 -22.25
C ALA A 276 -31.39 2.09 -21.20
N PRO A 277 -31.95 3.18 -20.63
CA PRO A 277 -32.94 3.11 -19.55
C PRO A 277 -34.19 2.31 -19.94
N ASN A 278 -34.54 2.30 -21.22
CA ASN A 278 -35.72 1.62 -21.76
C ASN A 278 -35.42 0.19 -22.28
N ASN A 279 -34.17 -0.28 -22.23
CA ASN A 279 -33.77 -1.57 -22.80
C ASN A 279 -32.84 -2.35 -21.86
N VAL A 280 -33.31 -2.57 -20.63
CA VAL A 280 -32.63 -3.43 -19.67
C VAL A 280 -33.09 -4.87 -19.89
N SER A 281 -32.15 -5.79 -20.08
CA SER A 281 -32.47 -7.21 -20.26
C SER A 281 -33.22 -7.79 -19.06
N VAL A 282 -34.14 -8.71 -19.29
CA VAL A 282 -34.90 -9.42 -18.24
C VAL A 282 -33.98 -10.09 -17.21
N VAL A 283 -32.85 -10.65 -17.66
CA VAL A 283 -31.85 -11.28 -16.77
C VAL A 283 -31.30 -10.27 -15.76
N ARG A 284 -30.90 -9.08 -16.20
CA ARG A 284 -30.40 -8.01 -15.32
C ARG A 284 -31.47 -7.48 -14.36
N MET A 285 -32.72 -7.39 -14.79
CA MET A 285 -33.82 -7.01 -13.90
C MET A 285 -34.04 -8.06 -12.80
N ARG A 286 -34.02 -9.35 -13.15
CA ARG A 286 -34.09 -10.44 -12.17
C ARG A 286 -32.90 -10.42 -11.20
N ASP A 287 -31.67 -10.24 -11.68
CA ASP A 287 -30.49 -10.15 -10.82
C ASP A 287 -30.55 -8.97 -9.83
N TYR A 288 -31.11 -7.84 -10.28
CA TYR A 288 -31.40 -6.68 -9.44
C TYR A 288 -32.45 -7.02 -8.38
N GLU A 289 -33.61 -7.56 -8.78
CA GLU A 289 -34.69 -7.95 -7.87
C GLU A 289 -34.23 -8.97 -6.81
N ASP A 290 -33.47 -10.00 -7.22
CA ASP A 290 -32.90 -10.99 -6.32
C ASP A 290 -31.94 -10.36 -5.31
N SER A 291 -31.12 -9.39 -5.75
CA SER A 291 -30.20 -8.67 -4.86
C SER A 291 -30.94 -7.76 -3.90
N MET A 292 -31.99 -7.06 -4.36
CA MET A 292 -32.83 -6.23 -3.50
C MET A 292 -33.61 -7.06 -2.48
N LYS A 293 -34.10 -8.24 -2.86
CA LYS A 293 -34.72 -9.19 -1.94
C LYS A 293 -33.72 -9.67 -0.89
N TRP A 294 -32.51 -10.06 -1.31
CA TRP A 294 -31.45 -10.47 -0.40
C TRP A 294 -31.12 -9.36 0.62
N LEU A 295 -31.00 -8.11 0.17
CA LEU A 295 -30.76 -6.97 1.06
C LEU A 295 -31.88 -6.77 2.07
N ASN A 296 -33.15 -6.89 1.64
CA ASN A 296 -34.29 -6.75 2.53
C ASN A 296 -34.36 -7.90 3.57
N ASP A 297 -34.05 -9.14 3.15
CA ASP A 297 -34.02 -10.27 4.06
C ASP A 297 -32.83 -10.18 5.04
N ALA A 298 -31.66 -9.73 4.58
CA ALA A 298 -30.50 -9.47 5.43
C ALA A 298 -30.76 -8.34 6.44
N ALA A 299 -31.39 -7.24 6.00
CA ALA A 299 -31.77 -6.12 6.86
C ALA A 299 -32.77 -6.54 7.96
N LYS A 300 -33.69 -7.45 7.63
CA LYS A 300 -34.65 -8.06 8.56
C LYS A 300 -34.09 -9.25 9.35
N LEU A 301 -32.79 -9.51 9.23
CA LEU A 301 -32.06 -10.56 9.96
C LEU A 301 -32.54 -11.99 9.67
N ARG A 302 -33.17 -12.19 8.51
CA ARG A 302 -33.68 -13.50 8.07
C ARG A 302 -32.60 -14.40 7.50
N LEU A 303 -31.45 -13.82 7.14
CA LEU A 303 -30.28 -14.53 6.65
C LEU A 303 -29.02 -13.89 7.21
N ASN A 304 -27.94 -14.67 7.31
CA ASN A 304 -26.63 -14.17 7.72
C ASN A 304 -25.83 -13.72 6.47
N PRO A 305 -25.56 -12.42 6.28
CA PRO A 305 -24.79 -11.94 5.14
C PRO A 305 -23.27 -12.17 5.28
N GLN A 306 -22.81 -12.74 6.40
CA GLN A 306 -21.40 -12.87 6.79
C GLN A 306 -20.69 -11.52 6.97
N ILE A 307 -21.45 -10.52 7.41
CA ILE A 307 -20.94 -9.17 7.72
C ILE A 307 -20.96 -9.01 9.25
N PRO A 308 -19.90 -8.45 9.87
CA PRO A 308 -19.90 -8.15 11.29
C PRO A 308 -21.11 -7.30 11.70
N ARG A 309 -21.69 -7.63 12.86
CA ARG A 309 -22.81 -6.89 13.46
C ARG A 309 -22.31 -5.62 14.10
N LYS A 310 -23.12 -4.55 14.04
CA LYS A 310 -22.86 -3.39 14.90
C LYS A 310 -23.01 -3.78 16.37
N LEU A 311 -22.04 -3.37 17.17
CA LEU A 311 -22.07 -3.53 18.61
C LEU A 311 -22.77 -2.33 19.26
N ALA A 312 -23.59 -2.60 20.27
CA ALA A 312 -24.16 -1.60 21.16
C ALA A 312 -23.09 -1.06 22.14
N ARG A 313 -23.45 -0.04 22.94
CA ARG A 313 -22.54 0.64 23.88
C ARG A 313 -21.92 -0.29 24.94
N ASP A 314 -22.53 -1.46 25.17
CA ASP A 314 -22.10 -2.52 26.07
C ASP A 314 -21.21 -3.58 25.41
N LYS A 315 -20.77 -3.36 24.15
CA LYS A 315 -20.03 -4.32 23.31
C LYS A 315 -20.80 -5.61 23.01
N GLN A 316 -22.11 -5.64 23.23
CA GLN A 316 -22.97 -6.74 22.77
C GLN A 316 -23.48 -6.43 21.36
N PRO A 317 -23.81 -7.44 20.52
CA PRO A 317 -24.51 -7.19 19.27
C PRO A 317 -25.79 -6.41 19.57
N VAL A 318 -26.17 -5.45 18.71
CA VAL A 318 -27.51 -4.86 18.78
C VAL A 318 -28.51 -6.00 18.57
N MET A 319 -29.07 -6.49 19.68
CA MET A 319 -29.97 -7.63 19.74
C MET A 319 -31.38 -7.18 19.36
N ASP A 320 -31.98 -7.91 18.42
CA ASP A 320 -33.42 -8.13 18.43
C ASP A 320 -33.67 -9.65 18.50
N TRP A 321 -34.68 -10.01 19.29
CA TRP A 321 -34.98 -11.28 19.99
C TRP A 321 -35.00 -12.62 19.22
N GLN A 322 -34.58 -12.71 17.95
CA GLN A 322 -34.75 -13.93 17.13
C GLN A 322 -33.49 -14.77 16.85
N MET A 323 -32.30 -14.41 17.34
CA MET A 323 -31.12 -15.27 17.21
C MET A 323 -30.43 -15.53 18.56
N ALA A 324 -31.18 -16.12 19.47
CA ALA A 324 -30.65 -16.77 20.68
C ALA A 324 -30.53 -18.29 20.45
N THR A 325 -29.68 -18.73 19.52
CA THR A 325 -29.16 -20.10 19.51
C THR A 325 -28.15 -20.22 18.38
N PHE A 326 -26.86 -20.23 18.69
CA PHE A 326 -25.81 -21.12 18.17
C PHE A 326 -24.46 -20.58 18.69
N GLN A 327 -23.91 -21.31 19.67
CA GLN A 327 -22.57 -21.21 20.27
C GLN A 327 -21.82 -19.88 20.11
N THR A 328 -21.89 -19.04 21.15
CA THR A 328 -21.14 -17.77 21.26
C THR A 328 -19.68 -17.93 21.70
N ASP A 329 -19.17 -19.16 21.81
CA ASP A 329 -17.78 -19.38 22.21
C ASP A 329 -17.25 -20.67 21.57
N TYR A 330 -16.33 -20.52 20.61
CA TYR A 330 -15.48 -21.61 20.13
C TYR A 330 -14.15 -21.49 20.88
N ASP A 331 -13.96 -22.34 21.89
CA ASP A 331 -12.70 -22.53 22.60
C ASP A 331 -11.95 -23.72 21.98
N PRO A 332 -10.81 -23.49 21.28
CA PRO A 332 -10.02 -24.56 20.66
C PRO A 332 -9.56 -25.64 21.65
N TYR A 333 -9.53 -25.34 22.95
CA TYR A 333 -9.06 -26.24 24.01
C TYR A 333 -10.18 -27.07 24.67
N LYS A 334 -11.44 -26.92 24.23
CA LYS A 334 -12.60 -27.70 24.73
C LYS A 334 -13.28 -28.53 23.64
N ASN A 335 -12.51 -29.05 22.69
CA ASN A 335 -13.04 -29.93 21.65
C ASN A 335 -13.30 -31.35 22.21
N PRO A 336 -14.54 -31.90 22.15
CA PRO A 336 -14.86 -33.25 22.64
C PRO A 336 -14.23 -34.40 21.85
N TRP A 337 -13.52 -34.10 20.75
CA TRP A 337 -12.77 -35.07 19.96
C TRP A 337 -11.32 -35.27 20.42
N LEU A 338 -10.86 -34.53 21.44
CA LEU A 338 -9.51 -34.62 22.01
C LEU A 338 -9.47 -35.39 23.36
N THR A 339 -10.44 -36.27 23.62
CA THR A 339 -10.34 -37.32 24.65
C THR A 339 -10.19 -38.70 24.05
#